data_AF-A0A183HKY8-F1
#
_entry.id   AF-A0A183HKY8-F1
#
_cell.length_a   1.000
_cell.length_b   1.000
_cell.length_c   1.000
_cell.angle_alpha   90.00
_cell.angle_beta   90.00
_cell.angle_gamma   90.00
#
_symmetry.space_group_name_H-M   'P 1'
#
loop_
_entity.id
_entity.type
_entity.pdbx_description
1 polymer ?
#
loop_
_entity_poly.entity_id
_entity_poly.type
_entity_poly.pdbx_seq_one_letter_code
_entity_poly.pdbx_strand_id
1 'polypeptide(L)'
;MNYPAPEVVMKENDVGIVIAGVTIWLSDIEKVPLNHAEIILGRPLQRIALYILIKALPEHVETRPLYSVINPDSECGKLEMFVDLFPHSLGSIPPPLNISPRRPYKFQLRVAVWSVRNVILTKRTMGRPAADIYLKVFLNGSEKEEKTDVHYQSLDGYGSFNWRFVFDFDFDIWEKKIAWYRKKRRFSKKSLLLTDPILFVQIWDNNKFRKDDYIGQLALDLLSFDEAQMDADEMYNVDYARENRNCCACCTCCAKCCSYFCGRKKFERKKKIIPLPRAP
;
A
#
# COMPACT_ATOMS: atom_id res chain seq x y z
N MET A 1 -35.59 20.14 -1.73
CA MET A 1 -36.06 19.21 -2.78
C MET A 1 -36.13 17.82 -2.15
N ASN A 2 -37.32 17.22 -2.06
CA ASN A 2 -37.47 15.85 -1.54
C ASN A 2 -37.32 14.87 -2.70
N TYR A 3 -36.08 14.55 -3.05
CA TYR A 3 -35.85 13.39 -3.91
C TYR A 3 -36.04 12.12 -3.07
N PRO A 4 -36.68 11.07 -3.61
CA PRO A 4 -36.76 9.78 -2.93
C PRO A 4 -35.35 9.23 -2.68
N ALA A 5 -35.20 8.43 -1.63
CA ALA A 5 -33.93 7.79 -1.32
C ALA A 5 -33.46 6.93 -2.52
N PRO A 6 -32.15 6.87 -2.80
CA PRO A 6 -31.61 6.00 -3.82
C PRO A 6 -32.02 4.54 -3.59
N GLU A 7 -32.54 3.87 -4.60
CA GLU A 7 -32.88 2.44 -4.52
C GLU A 7 -31.79 1.60 -5.19
N VAL A 8 -31.35 0.55 -4.51
CA VAL A 8 -30.38 -0.40 -5.05
C VAL A 8 -31.12 -1.46 -5.86
N VAL A 9 -30.71 -1.66 -7.11
CA VAL A 9 -31.28 -2.67 -8.00
C VAL A 9 -30.17 -3.64 -8.40
N MET A 10 -30.48 -4.93 -8.34
CA MET A 10 -29.53 -5.99 -8.67
C MET A 10 -30.03 -6.77 -9.88
N LYS A 11 -29.13 -7.06 -10.81
CA LYS A 11 -29.31 -7.99 -11.93
C LYS A 11 -28.32 -9.15 -11.73
N GLU A 12 -28.53 -10.30 -12.36
CA GLU A 12 -27.79 -11.55 -12.08
C GLU A 12 -26.25 -11.39 -11.97
N ASN A 13 -25.65 -10.47 -12.73
CA ASN A 13 -24.22 -10.14 -12.66
C ASN A 13 -23.92 -8.62 -12.61
N ASP A 14 -24.90 -7.78 -12.30
CA ASP A 14 -24.74 -6.33 -12.36
C ASP A 14 -25.48 -5.60 -11.23
N VAL A 15 -25.00 -4.39 -10.92
CA VAL A 15 -25.47 -3.57 -9.82
C VAL A 15 -25.86 -2.19 -10.34
N GLY A 16 -27.05 -1.74 -9.98
CA GLY A 16 -27.59 -0.43 -10.34
C GLY A 16 -28.06 0.37 -9.12
N ILE A 17 -28.07 1.69 -9.27
CA ILE A 17 -28.69 2.62 -8.31
C ILE A 17 -29.72 3.47 -9.07
N VAL A 18 -30.94 3.53 -8.56
CA VAL A 18 -32.01 4.39 -9.05
C VAL A 18 -32.00 5.68 -8.25
N ILE A 19 -31.74 6.82 -8.91
CA ILE A 19 -31.78 8.16 -8.33
C ILE A 19 -32.59 9.08 -9.24
N ALA A 20 -33.50 9.86 -8.65
CA ALA A 20 -34.35 10.82 -9.36
C ALA A 20 -35.08 10.23 -10.59
N GLY A 21 -35.48 8.95 -10.52
CA GLY A 21 -36.18 8.24 -11.61
C GLY A 21 -35.27 7.72 -12.72
N VAL A 22 -33.96 7.89 -12.62
CA VAL A 22 -32.98 7.35 -13.57
C VAL A 22 -32.25 6.17 -12.93
N THR A 23 -32.16 5.06 -13.66
CA THR A 23 -31.34 3.91 -13.25
C THR A 23 -29.97 4.05 -13.87
N ILE A 24 -28.94 4.03 -13.03
CA ILE A 24 -27.54 4.01 -13.46
C ILE A 24 -27.03 2.61 -13.15
N TRP A 25 -26.46 1.92 -14.15
CA TRP A 25 -25.85 0.60 -13.99
C TRP A 25 -24.33 0.70 -13.95
N LEU A 26 -23.70 -0.23 -13.24
CA LEU A 26 -22.24 -0.28 -13.16
C LEU A 26 -21.64 -0.60 -14.53
N SER A 27 -22.29 -1.48 -15.31
CA SER A 27 -21.89 -1.78 -16.69
C SER A 27 -21.88 -0.56 -17.62
N ASP A 28 -22.74 0.44 -17.37
CA ASP A 28 -22.82 1.65 -18.20
C ASP A 28 -21.62 2.58 -17.95
N ILE A 29 -21.07 2.51 -16.74
CA ILE A 29 -19.92 3.29 -16.28
C ILE A 29 -18.63 2.58 -16.71
N GLU A 30 -18.57 1.26 -16.55
CA GLU A 30 -17.36 0.44 -16.71
C GLU A 30 -17.40 -0.33 -18.03
N LYS A 31 -17.23 0.43 -19.12
CA LYS A 31 -17.24 -0.11 -20.50
C LYS A 31 -15.99 -0.92 -20.87
N VAL A 32 -14.98 -0.92 -20.01
CA VAL A 32 -13.72 -1.65 -20.17
C VAL A 32 -13.54 -2.55 -18.95
N PRO A 33 -13.14 -3.84 -19.12
CA PRO A 33 -12.80 -4.68 -17.99
C PRO A 33 -11.68 -4.02 -17.19
N LEU A 34 -11.92 -3.92 -15.89
CA LEU A 34 -11.07 -3.18 -14.97
C LEU A 34 -9.70 -3.82 -14.85
N ASN A 35 -8.66 -2.99 -14.84
CA ASN A 35 -7.35 -3.46 -14.42
C ASN A 35 -7.36 -3.69 -12.90
N HIS A 36 -6.53 -4.62 -12.39
CA HIS A 36 -6.42 -4.95 -10.96
C HIS A 36 -6.25 -3.70 -10.05
N ALA A 37 -5.73 -2.60 -10.60
CA ALA A 37 -5.63 -1.30 -9.95
C ALA A 37 -6.96 -0.68 -9.49
N GLU A 38 -8.08 -0.99 -10.14
CA GLU A 38 -9.41 -0.41 -9.90
C GLU A 38 -10.28 -1.26 -8.97
N ILE A 39 -9.87 -2.51 -8.67
CA ILE A 39 -10.48 -3.38 -7.65
C ILE A 39 -10.41 -2.71 -6.25
N ILE A 40 -9.46 -1.79 -6.05
CA ILE A 40 -9.25 -1.02 -4.82
C ILE A 40 -10.30 0.12 -4.65
N LEU A 41 -11.09 0.45 -5.68
CA LEU A 41 -12.18 1.45 -5.56
C LEU A 41 -13.38 0.96 -4.72
N GLY A 42 -13.36 -0.28 -4.23
CA GLY A 42 -14.37 -0.84 -3.34
C GLY A 42 -15.30 -1.83 -4.06
N ARG A 43 -16.36 -2.26 -3.36
CA ARG A 43 -17.35 -3.20 -3.92
C ARG A 43 -18.12 -2.55 -5.08
N PRO A 44 -18.71 -3.33 -6.01
CA PRO A 44 -19.54 -2.84 -7.11
C PRO A 44 -20.51 -1.69 -6.73
N LEU A 45 -21.22 -1.84 -5.61
CA LEU A 45 -22.12 -0.83 -5.06
C LEU A 45 -21.43 0.49 -4.64
N GLN A 46 -20.24 0.41 -4.05
CA GLN A 46 -19.50 1.58 -3.59
C GLN A 46 -19.00 2.42 -4.78
N ARG A 47 -18.65 1.73 -5.87
CA ARG A 47 -18.08 2.34 -7.07
C ARG A 47 -19.14 3.11 -7.85
N ILE A 48 -20.31 2.52 -8.04
CA ILE A 48 -21.45 3.22 -8.63
C ILE A 48 -21.95 4.37 -7.75
N ALA A 49 -21.99 4.19 -6.42
CA ALA A 49 -22.35 5.27 -5.50
C ALA A 49 -21.36 6.45 -5.57
N LEU A 50 -20.05 6.17 -5.65
CA LEU A 50 -19.01 7.18 -5.79
C LEU A 50 -19.14 7.94 -7.11
N TYR A 51 -19.36 7.24 -8.22
CA TYR A 51 -19.57 7.86 -9.53
C TYR A 51 -20.75 8.84 -9.52
N ILE A 52 -21.86 8.43 -8.93
CA ILE A 52 -23.06 9.26 -8.78
C ILE A 52 -22.77 10.49 -7.91
N LEU A 53 -22.10 10.31 -6.76
CA LEU A 53 -21.71 11.39 -5.86
C LEU A 53 -20.89 12.46 -6.59
N ILE A 54 -19.84 12.04 -7.32
CA ILE A 54 -18.95 12.94 -8.08
C ILE A 54 -19.71 13.75 -9.14
N LYS A 55 -20.75 13.17 -9.75
CA LYS A 55 -21.53 13.85 -10.79
C LYS A 55 -22.66 14.71 -10.24
N ALA A 56 -23.23 14.36 -9.09
CA ALA A 56 -24.42 15.01 -8.54
C ALA A 56 -24.10 16.18 -7.59
N LEU A 57 -22.91 16.22 -6.99
CA LEU A 57 -22.48 17.31 -6.11
C LEU A 57 -21.19 17.96 -6.67
N PRO A 58 -21.28 19.16 -7.28
CA PRO A 58 -20.10 19.88 -7.77
C PRO A 58 -19.14 20.27 -6.64
N GLU A 59 -19.67 20.54 -5.45
CA GLU A 59 -18.90 20.82 -4.23
C GLU A 59 -19.45 19.96 -3.08
N HIS A 60 -18.66 18.98 -2.63
CA HIS A 60 -18.93 18.19 -1.42
C HIS A 60 -18.48 18.89 -0.14
N VAL A 61 -18.10 20.16 -0.24
CA VAL A 61 -17.43 20.92 0.81
C VAL A 61 -18.28 22.14 1.13
N GLU A 62 -18.89 22.16 2.31
CA GLU A 62 -19.52 23.35 2.85
C GLU A 62 -18.43 24.30 3.34
N THR A 63 -18.47 25.54 2.87
CA THR A 63 -17.50 26.58 3.22
C THR A 63 -18.18 27.65 4.06
N ARG A 64 -17.72 27.87 5.29
CA ARG A 64 -18.21 28.94 6.18
C ARG A 64 -17.15 30.00 6.40
N PRO A 65 -17.44 31.29 6.16
CA PRO A 65 -16.52 32.37 6.48
C PRO A 65 -16.35 32.50 7.99
N LEU A 66 -15.13 32.79 8.43
CA LEU A 66 -14.78 33.07 9.81
C LEU A 66 -14.56 34.56 9.99
N TYR A 67 -15.21 35.14 10.99
CA TYR A 67 -15.11 36.56 11.31
C TYR A 67 -14.39 36.75 12.65
N SER A 68 -13.56 37.78 12.73
CA SER A 68 -12.93 38.18 13.99
C SER A 68 -13.86 39.08 14.79
N VAL A 69 -13.82 38.96 16.12
CA VAL A 69 -14.56 39.85 17.03
C VAL A 69 -14.14 41.32 16.86
N ILE A 70 -12.89 41.56 16.44
CA ILE A 70 -12.32 42.90 16.29
C ILE A 70 -12.75 43.55 14.97
N ASN A 71 -13.02 42.75 13.93
CA ASN A 71 -13.46 43.24 12.63
C ASN A 71 -14.55 42.31 12.05
N PRO A 72 -15.81 42.48 12.47
CA PRO A 72 -16.92 41.60 12.07
C PRO A 72 -17.23 41.68 10.57
N ASP A 73 -16.91 42.81 9.94
CA ASP A 73 -17.22 43.07 8.53
C ASP A 73 -16.17 42.49 7.57
N SER A 74 -15.08 41.94 8.10
CA SER A 74 -13.97 41.40 7.30
C SER A 74 -13.75 39.92 7.59
N GLU A 75 -13.84 39.12 6.53
CA GLU A 75 -13.55 37.70 6.57
C GLU A 75 -12.06 37.45 6.88
N CYS A 76 -11.79 36.69 7.94
CA CYS A 76 -10.45 36.40 8.43
C CYS A 76 -9.95 34.99 8.04
N GLY A 77 -10.79 34.20 7.39
CA GLY A 77 -10.50 32.84 6.95
C GLY A 77 -11.78 32.08 6.60
N LYS A 78 -11.63 30.84 6.15
CA LYS A 78 -12.74 29.96 5.78
C LYS A 78 -12.60 28.62 6.48
N LEU A 79 -13.71 28.09 6.98
CA LEU A 79 -13.82 26.72 7.44
C LEU A 79 -14.49 25.90 6.35
N GLU A 80 -13.73 24.95 5.79
CA GLU A 80 -14.21 23.99 4.80
C GLU A 80 -14.52 22.66 5.50
N MET A 81 -15.70 22.10 5.27
CA MET A 81 -16.15 20.87 5.92
C MET A 81 -16.92 19.96 4.96
N PHE A 82 -16.71 18.65 5.08
CA PHE A 82 -17.56 17.65 4.44
C PHE A 82 -18.77 17.39 5.34
N VAL A 83 -19.97 17.55 4.79
CA VAL A 83 -21.22 17.37 5.54
C VAL A 83 -22.04 16.26 4.93
N ASP A 84 -22.21 15.18 5.68
CA ASP A 84 -23.11 14.08 5.32
C ASP A 84 -24.48 14.30 6.00
N LEU A 85 -25.53 14.41 5.19
CA LEU A 85 -26.90 14.57 5.66
C LEU A 85 -27.62 13.22 5.61
N PHE A 86 -28.02 12.69 6.78
CA PHE A 86 -28.74 11.42 6.89
C PHE A 86 -30.24 11.65 7.16
N PRO A 87 -31.15 11.32 6.23
CA PRO A 87 -32.58 11.32 6.46
C PRO A 87 -32.98 10.38 7.60
N HIS A 88 -33.90 10.80 8.47
CA HIS A 88 -34.39 9.98 9.58
C HIS A 88 -35.01 8.64 9.13
N SER A 89 -35.53 8.56 7.90
CA SER A 89 -36.10 7.34 7.32
C SER A 89 -35.08 6.23 7.08
N LEU A 90 -33.80 6.56 6.93
CA LEU A 90 -32.72 5.58 6.71
C LEU A 90 -32.18 4.95 8.00
N GLY A 91 -32.78 5.29 9.15
CA GLY A 91 -32.39 4.75 10.44
C GLY A 91 -31.37 5.61 11.18
N SER A 92 -30.60 4.98 12.06
CA SER A 92 -29.61 5.68 12.89
C SER A 92 -28.40 6.13 12.08
N ILE A 93 -27.85 7.30 12.42
CA ILE A 93 -26.61 7.84 11.85
C ILE A 93 -25.49 6.79 12.00
N PRO A 94 -24.74 6.47 10.94
CA PRO A 94 -23.63 5.52 11.01
C PRO A 94 -22.54 6.01 11.98
N PRO A 95 -21.72 5.09 12.52
CA PRO A 95 -20.60 5.48 13.37
C PRO A 95 -19.64 6.41 12.62
N PRO A 96 -18.96 7.35 13.31
CA PRO A 96 -18.02 8.28 12.68
C PRO A 96 -16.96 7.55 11.85
N LEU A 97 -16.70 8.07 10.65
CA LEU A 97 -15.65 7.54 9.77
C LEU A 97 -14.28 7.83 10.39
N ASN A 98 -13.41 6.81 10.46
CA ASN A 98 -12.03 7.00 10.88
C ASN A 98 -11.22 7.66 9.76
N ILE A 99 -11.01 8.97 9.88
CA ILE A 99 -10.20 9.79 8.97
C ILE A 99 -8.73 9.90 9.40
N SER A 100 -8.28 9.03 10.31
CA SER A 100 -6.87 9.02 10.70
C SER A 100 -5.98 8.84 9.48
N PRO A 101 -4.79 9.49 9.42
CA PRO A 101 -3.85 9.29 8.33
C PRO A 101 -3.60 7.80 8.12
N ARG A 102 -3.77 7.36 6.87
CA ARG A 102 -3.51 5.98 6.47
C ARG A 102 -2.05 5.66 6.79
N ARG A 103 -1.82 4.46 7.32
CA ARG A 103 -0.49 4.02 7.73
C ARG A 103 -0.01 2.92 6.79
N PRO A 104 1.24 2.99 6.34
CA PRO A 104 1.88 1.90 5.63
C PRO A 104 1.88 0.61 6.45
N TYR A 105 1.79 -0.51 5.75
CA TYR A 105 1.88 -1.86 6.32
C TYR A 105 3.28 -2.41 6.12
N LYS A 106 3.73 -3.29 7.01
CA LYS A 106 5.01 -3.97 6.86
C LYS A 106 4.91 -5.09 5.84
N PHE A 107 5.78 -5.06 4.84
CA PHE A 107 5.92 -6.10 3.81
C PHE A 107 7.35 -6.62 3.81
N GLN A 108 7.52 -7.82 3.24
CA GLN A 108 8.81 -8.45 3.02
C GLN A 108 8.91 -8.91 1.57
N LEU A 109 9.92 -8.41 0.85
CA LEU A 109 10.26 -8.86 -0.49
C LEU A 109 11.43 -9.84 -0.40
N ARG A 110 11.27 -11.01 -1.02
CA ARG A 110 12.31 -12.03 -1.13
C ARG A 110 12.73 -12.17 -2.59
N VAL A 111 14.01 -12.03 -2.88
CA VAL A 111 14.55 -12.11 -4.23
C VAL A 111 15.58 -13.23 -4.28
N ALA A 112 15.34 -14.23 -5.13
CA ALA A 112 16.29 -15.32 -5.35
C ALA A 112 17.05 -15.09 -6.67
N VAL A 113 18.37 -15.06 -6.61
CA VAL A 113 19.23 -15.00 -7.79
C VAL A 113 19.97 -16.33 -7.94
N TRP A 114 19.60 -17.09 -8.96
CA TRP A 114 20.24 -18.37 -9.27
C TRP A 114 21.54 -18.18 -10.04
N SER A 115 21.46 -17.60 -11.23
CA SER A 115 22.59 -17.38 -12.11
C SER A 115 22.36 -16.22 -13.08
N VAL A 116 23.45 -15.66 -13.59
CA VAL A 116 23.48 -14.75 -14.74
C VAL A 116 24.14 -15.42 -15.92
N ARG A 117 23.78 -14.99 -17.14
CA ARG A 117 24.34 -15.50 -18.40
C ARG A 117 24.61 -14.35 -19.35
N ASN A 118 25.52 -14.54 -20.30
CA ASN A 118 25.86 -13.58 -21.35
C ASN A 118 26.29 -12.21 -20.82
N VAL A 119 26.99 -12.18 -19.67
CA VAL A 119 27.52 -10.94 -19.10
C VAL A 119 28.68 -10.42 -19.95
N ILE A 120 28.70 -9.11 -20.20
CA ILE A 120 29.75 -8.46 -20.99
C ILE A 120 31.08 -8.56 -20.22
N LEU A 121 32.09 -9.13 -20.87
CA LEU A 121 33.43 -9.29 -20.30
C LEU A 121 34.23 -8.01 -20.46
N THR A 122 34.32 -7.23 -19.40
CA THR A 122 34.99 -5.92 -19.40
C THR A 122 36.50 -5.98 -19.17
N LYS A 123 37.03 -7.12 -18.69
CA LYS A 123 38.45 -7.26 -18.32
C LYS A 123 39.17 -8.31 -19.14
N ARG A 124 40.50 -8.29 -19.04
CA ARG A 124 41.37 -9.35 -19.55
C ARG A 124 42.21 -9.92 -18.42
N THR A 125 42.09 -11.22 -18.20
CA THR A 125 42.88 -11.98 -17.23
C THR A 125 43.77 -12.95 -18.00
N MET A 126 45.09 -12.87 -17.81
CA MET A 126 46.08 -13.68 -18.53
C MET A 126 45.90 -13.66 -20.07
N GLY A 127 45.56 -12.49 -20.62
CA GLY A 127 45.37 -12.29 -22.06
C GLY A 127 44.01 -12.73 -22.61
N ARG A 128 43.14 -13.37 -21.81
CA ARG A 128 41.78 -13.79 -22.21
C ARG A 128 40.72 -12.84 -21.61
N PRO A 129 39.64 -12.53 -22.35
CA PRO A 129 38.49 -11.81 -21.79
C PRO A 129 37.93 -12.55 -20.56
N ALA A 130 37.67 -11.82 -19.48
CA ALA A 130 37.09 -12.36 -18.26
C ALA A 130 36.33 -11.26 -17.48
N ALA A 131 35.51 -11.65 -16.51
CA ALA A 131 34.86 -10.75 -15.56
C ALA A 131 34.76 -11.39 -14.16
N ASP A 132 34.86 -10.56 -13.12
CA ASP A 132 34.63 -10.94 -11.73
C ASP A 132 33.25 -10.43 -11.31
N ILE A 133 32.21 -11.22 -11.51
CA ILE A 133 30.83 -10.75 -11.54
C ILE A 133 30.22 -10.74 -10.14
N TYR A 134 29.53 -9.66 -9.76
CA TYR A 134 28.64 -9.65 -8.61
C TYR A 134 27.40 -8.80 -8.89
N LEU A 135 26.35 -8.97 -8.07
CA LEU A 135 25.12 -8.21 -8.19
C LEU A 135 24.93 -7.26 -7.03
N LYS A 136 24.31 -6.11 -7.31
CA LYS A 136 23.74 -5.20 -6.30
C LYS A 136 22.24 -5.17 -6.48
N VAL A 137 21.49 -5.39 -5.41
CA VAL A 137 20.02 -5.41 -5.43
C VAL A 137 19.50 -4.49 -4.36
N PHE A 138 18.56 -3.60 -4.73
CA PHE A 138 17.97 -2.65 -3.81
C PHE A 138 16.61 -2.16 -4.29
N LEU A 139 15.77 -1.76 -3.33
CA LEU A 139 14.51 -1.08 -3.61
C LEU A 139 14.74 0.40 -3.87
N ASN A 140 13.92 0.99 -4.74
CA ASN A 140 13.90 2.43 -4.97
C ASN A 140 13.68 3.19 -3.65
N GLY A 141 14.53 4.18 -3.37
CA GLY A 141 14.49 4.92 -2.11
C GLY A 141 15.10 4.18 -0.91
N SER A 142 15.69 2.99 -1.08
CA SER A 142 16.50 2.37 -0.03
C SER A 142 17.78 3.20 0.23
N GLU A 143 18.23 3.22 1.48
CA GLU A 143 19.55 3.76 1.85
C GLU A 143 20.67 2.72 1.72
N LYS A 144 20.31 1.44 1.70
CA LYS A 144 21.25 0.31 1.66
C LYS A 144 21.07 -0.50 0.39
N GLU A 145 22.19 -0.86 -0.21
CA GLU A 145 22.28 -1.82 -1.30
C GLU A 145 22.75 -3.15 -0.74
N GLU A 146 22.01 -4.23 -1.03
CA GLU A 146 22.44 -5.59 -0.71
C GLU A 146 23.24 -6.15 -1.89
N LYS A 147 24.25 -6.96 -1.62
CA LYS A 147 25.14 -7.51 -2.64
C LYS A 147 25.27 -9.02 -2.54
N THR A 148 25.53 -9.68 -3.65
CA THR A 148 25.98 -11.08 -3.64
C THR A 148 27.47 -11.18 -3.36
N ASP A 149 27.95 -12.40 -3.15
CA ASP A 149 29.36 -12.74 -3.32
C ASP A 149 29.83 -12.51 -4.77
N VAL A 150 31.15 -12.51 -4.97
CA VAL A 150 31.79 -12.34 -6.27
C VAL A 150 32.04 -13.70 -6.93
N HIS A 151 31.56 -13.86 -8.15
CA HIS A 151 31.91 -14.97 -9.02
C HIS A 151 33.16 -14.61 -9.83
N TYR A 152 34.32 -15.12 -9.40
CA TYR A 152 35.61 -14.78 -10.00
C TYR A 152 35.84 -15.47 -11.34
N GLN A 153 36.50 -14.76 -12.25
CA GLN A 153 37.07 -15.30 -13.49
C GLN A 153 36.05 -15.99 -14.40
N SER A 154 34.88 -15.38 -14.58
CA SER A 154 33.93 -15.80 -15.61
C SER A 154 34.54 -15.58 -16.99
N LEU A 155 34.68 -16.65 -17.79
CA LEU A 155 35.29 -16.62 -19.12
C LEU A 155 34.25 -16.51 -20.25
N ASP A 156 33.01 -16.87 -19.98
CA ASP A 156 31.88 -16.95 -20.90
C ASP A 156 30.73 -15.99 -20.51
N GLY A 157 30.90 -15.21 -19.43
CA GLY A 157 29.88 -14.33 -18.90
C GLY A 157 28.81 -15.07 -18.08
N TYR A 158 29.06 -16.31 -17.67
CA TYR A 158 28.24 -17.04 -16.71
C TYR A 158 28.66 -16.74 -15.27
N GLY A 159 27.69 -16.62 -14.37
CA GLY A 159 27.94 -16.54 -12.93
C GLY A 159 26.82 -17.21 -12.14
N SER A 160 27.17 -18.12 -11.23
CA SER A 160 26.22 -18.82 -10.36
C SER A 160 26.33 -18.29 -8.94
N PHE A 161 25.21 -17.89 -8.36
CA PHE A 161 25.15 -17.26 -7.03
C PHE A 161 24.32 -18.04 -6.03
N ASN A 162 23.20 -18.65 -6.46
CA ASN A 162 22.25 -19.31 -5.55
C ASN A 162 21.95 -18.45 -4.30
N TRP A 163 21.70 -17.15 -4.51
CA TRP A 163 21.62 -16.15 -3.45
C TRP A 163 20.18 -15.76 -3.14
N ARG A 164 19.87 -15.44 -1.87
CA ARG A 164 18.55 -14.95 -1.45
C ARG A 164 18.68 -13.63 -0.72
N PHE A 165 18.06 -12.60 -1.27
CA PHE A 165 17.87 -11.31 -0.62
C PHE A 165 16.53 -11.27 0.11
N VAL A 166 16.51 -10.59 1.25
CA VAL A 166 15.30 -10.34 2.03
C VAL A 166 15.25 -8.85 2.37
N PHE A 167 14.22 -8.16 1.90
CA PHE A 167 14.01 -6.73 2.13
C PHE A 167 12.73 -6.54 2.94
N ASP A 168 12.86 -5.99 4.14
CA ASP A 168 11.71 -5.53 4.92
C ASP A 168 11.46 -4.04 4.60
N PHE A 169 10.23 -3.70 4.22
CA PHE A 169 9.84 -2.34 3.88
C PHE A 169 8.40 -2.05 4.29
N ASP A 170 8.09 -0.78 4.50
CA ASP A 170 6.72 -0.34 4.74
C ASP A 170 6.08 0.03 3.39
N PHE A 171 4.88 -0.47 3.10
CA PHE A 171 4.16 -0.23 1.84
C PHE A 171 2.78 0.38 2.13
N ASP A 172 2.49 1.50 1.47
CA ASP A 172 1.17 2.10 1.48
C ASP A 172 0.33 1.50 0.35
N ILE A 173 -0.62 0.63 0.72
CA ILE A 173 -1.51 -0.06 -0.22
C ILE A 173 -2.42 0.89 -0.99
N TRP A 174 -2.71 2.08 -0.45
CA TRP A 174 -3.65 3.03 -1.05
C TRP A 174 -2.95 3.93 -2.07
N GLU A 175 -1.77 4.42 -1.71
CA GLU A 175 -0.93 5.24 -2.60
C GLU A 175 -0.08 4.37 -3.55
N LYS A 176 -0.04 3.05 -3.33
CA LYS A 176 0.79 2.06 -4.04
C LYS A 176 2.27 2.42 -4.04
N LYS A 177 2.77 2.93 -2.91
CA LYS A 177 4.14 3.43 -2.77
C LYS A 177 4.84 2.78 -1.58
N ILE A 178 6.14 2.64 -1.69
CA ILE A 178 7.01 2.27 -0.56
C ILE A 178 7.22 3.49 0.31
N ALA A 179 7.05 3.31 1.61
CA ALA A 179 7.26 4.30 2.65
C ALA A 179 8.62 4.13 3.31
N TRP A 180 9.46 5.16 3.17
CA TRP A 180 10.75 5.24 3.83
C TRP A 180 10.75 6.30 4.93
N TYR A 181 11.31 5.96 6.09
CA TYR A 181 11.40 6.88 7.22
C TYR A 181 12.85 7.31 7.46
N ARG A 182 13.25 8.44 6.86
CA ARG A 182 14.63 8.95 6.92
C ARG A 182 14.79 10.05 7.95
N LYS A 183 15.95 10.11 8.63
CA LYS A 183 16.34 11.26 9.48
C LYS A 183 17.35 12.12 8.73
N LYS A 184 17.01 13.39 8.47
CA LYS A 184 17.97 14.34 7.88
C LYS A 184 19.13 14.68 8.82
N ARG A 185 18.90 14.71 10.14
CA ARG A 185 19.91 14.99 11.18
C ARG A 185 19.69 14.07 12.37
N ARG A 186 20.73 13.84 13.19
CA ARG A 186 20.66 12.94 14.37
C ARG A 186 19.47 13.24 15.30
N PHE A 187 19.10 14.53 15.44
CA PHE A 187 18.00 14.99 16.31
C PHE A 187 16.72 15.40 15.57
N SER A 188 16.64 15.27 14.23
CA SER A 188 15.41 15.64 13.51
C SER A 188 14.36 14.53 13.62
N LYS A 189 13.08 14.92 13.52
CA LYS A 189 11.99 13.96 13.28
C LYS A 189 12.26 13.20 11.98
N LYS A 190 11.80 11.95 11.92
CA LYS A 190 11.84 11.15 10.68
C LYS A 190 10.87 11.76 9.69
N SER A 191 11.34 12.07 8.48
CA SER A 191 10.48 12.45 7.36
C SER A 191 10.07 11.20 6.60
N LEU A 192 8.78 11.10 6.28
CA LEU A 192 8.25 10.10 5.37
C LEU A 192 8.63 10.48 3.93
N LEU A 193 9.19 9.52 3.19
CA LEU A 193 9.47 9.61 1.77
C LEU A 193 8.72 8.47 1.09
N LEU A 194 7.82 8.81 0.17
CA LEU A 194 7.10 7.82 -0.65
C LEU A 194 7.80 7.66 -1.99
N THR A 195 8.08 6.42 -2.38
CA THR A 195 8.73 6.09 -3.66
C THR A 195 7.98 5.00 -4.39
N ASP A 196 8.11 4.96 -5.72
CA ASP A 196 7.52 3.91 -6.53
C ASP A 196 8.17 2.55 -6.19
N PRO A 197 7.39 1.45 -6.15
CA PRO A 197 7.85 0.15 -5.71
C PRO A 197 8.66 -0.56 -6.80
N ILE A 198 9.84 -0.03 -7.10
CA ILE A 198 10.75 -0.55 -8.13
C ILE A 198 11.92 -1.27 -7.46
N LEU A 199 12.19 -2.50 -7.89
CA LEU A 199 13.38 -3.26 -7.54
C LEU A 199 14.45 -3.07 -8.61
N PHE A 200 15.63 -2.60 -8.20
CA PHE A 200 16.79 -2.50 -9.06
C PHE A 200 17.72 -3.69 -8.84
N VAL A 201 18.12 -4.34 -9.92
CA VAL A 201 19.14 -5.40 -9.95
C VAL A 201 20.24 -4.94 -10.88
N GLN A 202 21.44 -4.69 -10.35
CA GLN A 202 22.59 -4.23 -11.11
C GLN A 202 23.68 -5.29 -11.17
N ILE A 203 24.35 -5.39 -12.32
CA ILE A 203 25.49 -6.27 -12.56
C ILE A 203 26.77 -5.44 -12.59
N TRP A 204 27.77 -5.89 -11.84
CA TRP A 204 29.05 -5.20 -11.66
C TRP A 204 30.22 -6.16 -11.83
N ASP A 205 31.35 -5.62 -12.30
CA ASP A 205 32.62 -6.33 -12.45
C ASP A 205 33.64 -5.85 -11.40
N ASN A 206 33.92 -6.69 -10.40
CA ASN A 206 34.77 -6.39 -9.25
C ASN A 206 36.25 -6.21 -9.61
N ASN A 207 36.82 -5.03 -9.34
CA ASN A 207 38.21 -4.70 -9.64
C ASN A 207 39.08 -4.69 -8.38
N LYS A 208 40.21 -5.41 -8.39
CA LYS A 208 41.13 -5.41 -7.23
C LYS A 208 41.87 -4.08 -7.03
N PHE A 209 42.24 -3.41 -8.12
CA PHE A 209 43.14 -2.23 -8.08
C PHE A 209 42.51 -0.96 -8.64
N ARG A 210 41.25 -1.02 -9.06
CA ARG A 210 40.50 0.09 -9.66
C ARG A 210 39.07 0.07 -9.15
N LYS A 211 38.27 1.09 -9.51
CA LYS A 211 36.84 1.08 -9.24
C LYS A 211 36.17 -0.03 -10.03
N ASP A 212 35.13 -0.64 -9.46
CA ASP A 212 34.33 -1.65 -10.14
C ASP A 212 33.62 -1.07 -11.35
N ASP A 213 33.54 -1.87 -12.41
CA ASP A 213 32.90 -1.46 -13.65
C ASP A 213 31.42 -1.84 -13.60
N TYR A 214 30.54 -0.87 -13.90
CA TYR A 214 29.11 -1.11 -14.03
C TYR A 214 28.83 -1.73 -15.41
N ILE A 215 28.15 -2.88 -15.42
CA ILE A 215 27.86 -3.61 -16.66
C ILE A 215 26.42 -3.33 -17.13
N GLY A 216 25.45 -3.36 -16.22
CA GLY A 216 24.04 -3.17 -16.58
C GLY A 216 23.10 -3.22 -15.39
N GLN A 217 21.83 -2.90 -15.67
CA GLN A 217 20.76 -2.85 -14.68
C GLN A 217 19.44 -3.35 -15.27
N LEU A 218 18.70 -4.06 -14.43
CA LEU A 218 17.30 -4.39 -14.61
C LEU A 218 16.49 -3.63 -13.55
N ALA A 219 15.42 -2.98 -13.99
CA ALA A 219 14.44 -2.34 -13.11
C ALA A 219 13.12 -3.08 -13.23
N LEU A 220 12.63 -3.61 -12.12
CA LEU A 220 11.38 -4.38 -12.03
C LEU A 220 10.35 -3.58 -11.26
N ASP A 221 9.23 -3.27 -11.89
CA ASP A 221 8.06 -2.71 -11.19
C ASP A 221 7.35 -3.83 -10.42
N LEU A 222 7.36 -3.74 -9.09
CA LEU A 222 6.75 -4.76 -8.23
C LEU A 222 5.23 -4.85 -8.38
N LEU A 223 4.57 -3.82 -8.93
CA LEU A 223 3.13 -3.83 -9.18
C LEU A 223 2.75 -4.48 -10.51
N SER A 224 3.72 -4.74 -11.38
CA SER A 224 3.49 -5.35 -12.69
C SER A 224 3.51 -6.88 -12.66
N PHE A 225 3.88 -7.47 -11.52
CA PHE A 225 3.77 -8.91 -11.32
C PHE A 225 2.30 -9.29 -11.15
N ASP A 226 1.88 -10.35 -11.83
CA ASP A 226 0.59 -10.97 -11.56
C ASP A 226 0.53 -11.39 -10.09
N GLU A 227 -0.60 -11.16 -9.43
CA GLU A 227 -0.82 -11.71 -8.10
C GLU A 227 -0.70 -13.23 -8.19
N ALA A 228 0.30 -13.78 -7.49
CA ALA A 228 0.43 -15.23 -7.39
C ALA A 228 -0.84 -15.78 -6.73
N GLN A 229 -1.49 -16.77 -7.34
CA GLN A 229 -2.50 -17.55 -6.66
C GLN A 229 -1.81 -18.23 -5.47
N MET A 230 -2.08 -17.76 -4.26
CA MET A 230 -1.73 -18.51 -3.06
C MET A 230 -2.57 -19.79 -3.10
N ASP A 231 -1.95 -20.95 -2.94
CA ASP A 231 -2.68 -22.19 -2.72
C ASP A 231 -3.66 -21.98 -1.56
N ALA A 232 -4.93 -22.38 -1.75
CA ALA A 232 -6.03 -22.06 -0.84
C ALA A 232 -5.74 -22.41 0.63
N ASP A 233 -4.85 -23.38 0.87
CA ASP A 233 -4.42 -23.84 2.19
C ASP A 233 -3.56 -22.80 2.95
N GLU A 234 -2.88 -21.87 2.27
CA GLU A 234 -2.11 -20.77 2.89
C GLU A 234 -2.95 -19.52 3.18
N MET A 235 -4.12 -19.40 2.54
CA MET A 235 -5.01 -18.23 2.66
C MET A 235 -5.65 -18.12 4.06
N TYR A 236 -5.78 -19.22 4.80
CA TYR A 236 -6.41 -19.27 6.13
C TYR A 236 -5.55 -18.73 7.28
N ASN A 237 -4.30 -18.35 7.03
CA ASN A 237 -3.40 -17.85 8.09
C ASN A 237 -3.25 -16.32 8.13
N VAL A 238 -3.94 -15.58 7.27
CA VAL A 238 -4.01 -14.12 7.35
C VAL A 238 -5.31 -13.72 8.03
N ASP A 239 -5.36 -13.90 9.35
CA ASP A 239 -6.31 -13.17 10.18
C ASP A 239 -5.94 -11.68 10.09
N TYR A 240 -6.58 -10.94 9.17
CA TYR A 240 -6.66 -9.49 9.30
C TYR A 240 -7.14 -9.23 10.71
N ALA A 241 -6.36 -8.48 11.48
CA ALA A 241 -6.70 -8.13 12.85
C ALA A 241 -8.07 -7.47 12.81
N ARG A 242 -9.12 -8.27 13.06
CA ARG A 242 -10.47 -7.81 13.29
C ARG A 242 -10.29 -6.76 14.37
N GLU A 243 -10.63 -5.50 14.07
CA GLU A 243 -10.64 -4.45 15.09
C GLU A 243 -11.37 -5.05 16.28
N ASN A 244 -10.61 -5.29 17.35
CA ASN A 244 -11.14 -5.85 18.57
C ASN A 244 -12.09 -4.77 19.10
N ARG A 245 -13.36 -4.83 18.70
CA ARG A 245 -14.47 -4.21 19.40
C ARG A 245 -14.62 -4.99 20.71
N ASN A 246 -13.63 -4.83 21.57
CA ASN A 246 -13.69 -5.28 22.95
C ASN A 246 -14.63 -4.31 23.66
N CYS A 247 -15.93 -4.48 23.41
CA CYS A 247 -16.89 -4.11 24.43
C CYS A 247 -16.53 -4.92 25.67
N CYS A 248 -16.24 -4.22 26.76
CA CYS A 248 -16.12 -4.84 28.07
C CYS A 248 -17.42 -5.61 28.34
N ALA A 249 -17.37 -6.78 29.00
CA ALA A 249 -18.56 -7.56 29.36
C ALA A 249 -19.55 -6.81 30.29
N CYS A 250 -19.18 -5.61 30.75
CA CYS A 250 -20.05 -4.64 31.42
C CYS A 250 -21.07 -3.98 30.46
N CYS A 251 -20.83 -3.97 29.15
CA CYS A 251 -21.61 -3.19 28.19
C CYS A 251 -22.89 -3.87 27.67
N THR A 252 -23.22 -5.10 28.07
CA THR A 252 -24.47 -5.75 27.66
C THR A 252 -25.71 -5.22 28.39
N CYS A 253 -25.54 -4.47 29.50
CA CYS A 253 -26.67 -4.02 30.34
C CYS A 253 -26.78 -2.52 30.58
N CYS A 254 -25.97 -1.64 29.96
CA CYS A 254 -26.08 -0.22 30.28
C CYS A 254 -25.79 0.70 29.07
N ALA A 255 -26.86 1.13 28.40
CA ALA A 255 -26.81 2.10 27.30
C ALA A 255 -26.42 3.54 27.72
N LYS A 256 -25.98 3.77 28.97
CA LYS A 256 -25.67 5.12 29.50
C LYS A 256 -24.32 5.27 30.22
N CYS A 257 -23.44 4.27 30.24
CA CYS A 257 -22.24 4.32 31.08
C CYS A 257 -20.89 4.53 30.35
N CYS A 258 -20.89 5.11 29.14
CA CYS A 258 -19.67 5.25 28.32
C CYS A 258 -18.80 6.48 28.61
N SER A 259 -18.95 7.16 29.76
CA SER A 259 -18.20 8.41 30.01
C SER A 259 -17.06 8.35 31.05
N TYR A 260 -16.80 7.26 31.79
CA TYR A 260 -15.69 7.28 32.75
C TYR A 260 -14.92 5.94 32.89
N PHE A 261 -13.60 6.03 32.66
CA PHE A 261 -12.50 5.20 33.19
C PHE A 261 -12.73 3.68 33.39
N CYS A 262 -12.21 2.85 32.47
CA CYS A 262 -11.95 1.43 32.75
C CYS A 262 -10.45 1.14 32.66
N GLY A 263 -9.75 1.27 33.79
CA GLY A 263 -8.33 0.96 33.93
C GLY A 263 -8.08 -0.49 34.33
N ARG A 264 -7.99 -1.42 33.36
CA ARG A 264 -7.43 -2.76 33.60
C ARG A 264 -6.28 -3.06 32.63
N LYS A 265 -5.06 -3.11 33.18
CA LYS A 265 -3.89 -3.69 32.49
C LYS A 265 -4.15 -5.18 32.27
N LYS A 266 -4.22 -5.63 31.01
CA LYS A 266 -4.20 -7.07 30.67
C LYS A 266 -2.76 -7.51 30.42
N PHE A 267 -2.34 -8.59 31.08
CA PHE A 267 -1.11 -9.31 30.80
C PHE A 267 -1.12 -9.83 29.35
N GLU A 268 -0.16 -9.42 28.53
CA GLU A 268 0.07 -10.01 27.22
C GLU A 268 0.64 -11.42 27.39
N ARG A 269 -0.08 -12.44 26.89
CA ARG A 269 0.50 -13.77 26.69
C ARG A 269 1.56 -13.67 25.59
N LYS A 270 2.82 -13.98 25.92
CA LYS A 270 3.91 -14.09 24.94
C LYS A 270 3.48 -15.03 23.81
N LYS A 271 3.38 -14.51 22.58
CA LYS A 271 3.15 -15.30 21.37
C LYS A 271 4.33 -16.27 21.19
N LYS A 272 4.05 -17.56 20.98
CA LYS A 272 5.07 -18.53 20.58
C LYS A 272 5.61 -18.13 19.21
N ILE A 273 6.92 -17.90 19.13
CA ILE A 273 7.63 -17.68 17.88
C ILE A 273 7.78 -19.06 17.23
N ILE A 274 7.07 -19.30 16.14
CA ILE A 274 7.27 -20.49 15.31
C ILE A 274 8.33 -20.09 14.26
N PRO A 275 9.51 -20.72 14.24
CA PRO A 275 10.50 -20.45 13.20
C PRO A 275 9.98 -20.96 11.85
N LEU A 276 10.19 -20.16 10.80
CA LEU A 276 9.88 -20.54 9.44
C LEU A 276 10.63 -21.84 9.08
N PRO A 277 9.97 -22.83 8.44
CA PRO A 277 10.67 -23.99 7.94
C PRO A 277 11.72 -23.53 6.93
N ARG A 278 12.94 -24.04 7.07
CA ARG A 278 13.99 -23.84 6.07
C ARG A 278 13.61 -24.70 4.87
N ALA A 279 13.64 -24.12 3.67
CA ALA A 279 13.52 -24.85 2.43
C ALA A 279 14.62 -25.94 2.35
N PRO A 280 14.35 -27.09 1.70
CA PRO A 280 15.32 -28.16 1.51
C PRO A 280 16.60 -27.70 0.80
#